data_AF-A0A4Y2F832-F1
#
_entry.id   AF-A0A4Y2F832-F1
#
_cell.length_a   1.000
_cell.length_b   1.000
_cell.length_c   1.000
_cell.angle_alpha   90.00
_cell.angle_beta   90.00
_cell.angle_gamma   90.00
#
_symmetry.space_group_name_H-M   'P 1'
#
loop_
_entity.id
_entity.type
_entity.pdbx_description
1 polymer ?
#
loop_
_entity_poly.entity_id
_entity_poly.type
_entity_poly.pdbx_seq_one_letter_code
_entity_poly.pdbx_strand_id
1 'polypeptide(L)'
;TGSGTNHTITKDVGYSLCEAIVAYDEGRVEDCCDILYPLRYNIVQIGGSNAQRDMFNLLLIAAAMKSTCKHHQSVLRQLLSERTRFKSISQVPD
;
A
#
# COMPACT_ATOMS: atom_id res chain seq x y z
N THR A 1 -10.28 -29.69 -6.79
CA THR A 1 -10.15 -29.10 -8.14
C THR A 1 -10.04 -27.59 -8.00
N GLY A 2 -8.82 -27.07 -7.85
CA GLY A 2 -8.57 -25.64 -7.60
C GLY A 2 -8.64 -24.84 -8.90
N SER A 3 -9.82 -24.30 -9.21
CA SER A 3 -10.10 -23.58 -10.45
C SER A 3 -9.49 -22.17 -10.45
N GLY A 4 -8.41 -21.99 -11.23
CA GLY A 4 -8.18 -20.92 -12.21
C GLY A 4 -8.24 -19.42 -11.87
N THR A 5 -8.89 -18.98 -10.80
CA THR A 5 -9.22 -17.55 -10.61
C THR A 5 -8.20 -16.81 -9.74
N ASN A 6 -7.60 -17.50 -8.76
CA ASN A 6 -6.62 -16.88 -7.87
C ASN A 6 -5.27 -16.63 -8.54
N HIS A 7 -4.87 -17.45 -9.52
CA HIS A 7 -3.55 -17.34 -10.15
C HIS A 7 -3.38 -16.04 -10.96
N THR A 8 -4.40 -15.67 -11.74
CA THR A 8 -4.39 -14.44 -12.56
C THR A 8 -4.38 -13.20 -11.66
N ILE A 9 -5.25 -13.16 -10.64
CA ILE A 9 -5.31 -12.04 -9.69
C ILE A 9 -4.00 -11.90 -8.91
N THR A 10 -3.40 -13.00 -8.43
CA THR A 10 -2.12 -12.95 -7.72
C THR A 10 -0.97 -12.50 -8.62
N LYS A 11 -0.95 -12.92 -9.89
CA LYS A 11 0.08 -12.49 -10.86
C LYS A 11 -0.04 -10.99 -11.15
N ASP A 12 -1.24 -10.50 -11.34
CA ASP A 12 -1.50 -9.09 -11.63
C ASP A 12 -1.16 -8.20 -10.43
N VAL A 13 -1.55 -8.61 -9.21
CA VAL A 13 -1.18 -7.88 -7.98
C VAL A 13 0.34 -7.92 -7.76
N GLY A 14 0.99 -9.07 -7.94
CA GLY A 14 2.44 -9.19 -7.78
C GLY A 14 3.20 -8.30 -8.76
N TYR A 15 2.78 -8.26 -10.02
CA TYR A 15 3.35 -7.38 -11.04
C TYR A 15 3.22 -5.91 -10.65
N SER A 16 2.01 -5.45 -10.31
CA SER A 16 1.80 -4.05 -9.92
C SER A 16 2.56 -3.66 -8.64
N LEU A 17 2.76 -4.59 -7.70
CA LEU A 17 3.60 -4.33 -6.52
C LEU A 17 5.07 -4.11 -6.92
N CYS A 18 5.62 -4.95 -7.81
CA CYS A 18 6.97 -4.75 -8.32
C CYS A 18 7.10 -3.43 -9.10
N GLU A 19 6.10 -3.10 -9.92
CA GLU A 19 6.05 -1.86 -10.68
C GLU A 19 6.05 -0.63 -9.77
N ALA A 20 5.26 -0.65 -8.69
CA ALA A 20 5.25 0.43 -7.71
C ALA A 20 6.60 0.62 -6.99
N ILE A 21 7.30 -0.47 -6.68
CA ILE A 21 8.63 -0.42 -6.06
C ILE A 21 9.63 0.24 -7.02
N VAL A 22 9.64 -0.19 -8.29
CA VAL A 22 10.51 0.39 -9.33
C VAL A 22 10.19 1.87 -9.54
N ALA A 23 8.91 2.23 -9.65
CA ALA A 23 8.50 3.63 -9.80
C ALA A 23 9.00 4.50 -8.64
N TYR A 24 8.95 4.00 -7.40
CA TYR A 24 9.50 4.72 -6.25
C TYR A 24 11.02 4.91 -6.34
N ASP A 25 11.75 3.87 -6.72
CA ASP A 25 13.22 3.89 -6.88
C ASP A 25 13.66 4.88 -7.96
N GLU A 26 12.92 4.95 -9.07
CA GLU A 26 13.14 5.89 -10.18
C GLU A 26 12.69 7.34 -9.86
N GLY A 27 12.15 7.59 -8.67
CA GLY A 27 11.62 8.91 -8.29
C GLY A 27 10.26 9.26 -8.89
N ARG A 28 9.62 8.33 -9.61
CA ARG A 28 8.22 8.43 -10.08
C ARG A 28 7.25 8.15 -8.94
N VAL A 29 7.32 9.00 -7.92
CA VAL A 29 6.59 8.83 -6.65
C VAL A 29 5.08 8.96 -6.81
N GLU A 30 4.61 9.73 -7.81
CA GLU A 30 3.19 9.87 -8.10
C GLU A 30 2.61 8.57 -8.67
N ASP A 31 3.30 7.94 -9.63
CA ASP A 31 2.95 6.62 -10.17
C ASP A 31 2.93 5.55 -9.07
N CYS A 32 3.93 5.57 -8.17
CA CYS A 32 3.97 4.67 -7.02
C CYS A 32 2.72 4.82 -6.13
N CYS A 33 2.27 6.06 -5.87
CA CYS A 33 1.03 6.32 -5.14
C CYS A 33 -0.21 5.79 -5.88
N ASP A 34 -0.32 6.08 -7.16
CA ASP A 34 -1.48 5.72 -7.99
C ASP A 34 -1.62 4.20 -8.14
N ILE A 35 -0.51 3.47 -8.15
CA ILE A 35 -0.51 2.00 -8.18
C ILE A 35 -0.86 1.42 -6.80
N LEU A 36 -0.21 1.87 -5.72
CA LEU A 36 -0.37 1.26 -4.40
C LEU A 36 -1.70 1.59 -3.72
N TYR A 37 -2.24 2.80 -3.92
CA TYR A 37 -3.47 3.23 -3.26
C TYR A 37 -4.68 2.33 -3.54
N PRO A 38 -5.00 1.93 -4.79
CA PRO A 38 -6.07 0.97 -5.06
C PRO A 38 -5.70 -0.46 -4.63
N LEU A 39 -4.41 -0.85 -4.73
CA LEU A 39 -3.95 -2.20 -4.38
C LEU A 39 -4.07 -2.52 -2.89
N ARG A 40 -4.01 -1.52 -1.99
CA ARG A 40 -4.05 -1.73 -0.53
C ARG A 40 -5.24 -2.55 -0.04
N TYR A 41 -6.37 -2.53 -0.77
CA TYR A 41 -7.58 -3.31 -0.45
C TYR A 41 -7.50 -4.75 -0.98
N ASN A 42 -6.74 -4.97 -2.06
CA ASN A 42 -6.60 -6.27 -2.73
C ASN A 42 -5.47 -7.11 -2.13
N ILE A 43 -4.48 -6.52 -1.47
CA ILE A 43 -3.38 -7.25 -0.80
C ILE A 43 -3.92 -8.20 0.28
N VAL A 44 -5.08 -7.89 0.89
CA VAL A 44 -5.75 -8.79 1.85
C VAL A 44 -6.23 -10.09 1.18
N GLN A 45 -6.63 -10.03 -0.10
CA GLN A 45 -7.20 -11.16 -0.83
C GLN A 45 -6.16 -12.16 -1.34
N ILE A 46 -4.91 -11.72 -1.55
CA ILE A 46 -3.84 -12.56 -2.11
C ILE A 46 -2.96 -13.25 -1.04
N GLY A 47 -3.30 -13.13 0.25
CA GLY A 47 -2.58 -13.81 1.33
C GLY A 47 -1.32 -13.09 1.84
N GLY A 48 -1.33 -11.75 1.90
CA GLY A 48 -0.22 -10.98 2.46
C GLY A 48 -0.13 -11.05 3.99
N SER A 49 1.06 -11.34 4.54
CA SER A 49 1.30 -11.28 5.99
C SER A 49 1.10 -9.85 6.51
N ASN A 50 0.82 -9.70 7.82
CA ASN A 50 0.69 -8.37 8.44
C ASN A 50 1.94 -7.50 8.17
N ALA A 51 3.13 -8.11 8.21
CA ALA A 51 4.39 -7.42 7.96
C ALA A 51 4.52 -6.94 6.50
N GLN A 52 4.15 -7.77 5.53
CA GLN A 52 4.17 -7.39 4.10
C GLN A 52 3.19 -6.24 3.83
N ARG A 53 1.98 -6.31 4.40
CA ARG A 53 0.99 -5.24 4.32
C ARG A 53 1.50 -3.93 4.92
N ASP A 54 2.15 -3.99 6.08
CA ASP A 54 2.72 -2.80 6.71
C ASP A 54 3.84 -2.19 5.85
N MET A 55 4.69 -3.03 5.27
CA MET A 55 5.76 -2.59 4.36
C MET A 55 5.21 -1.83 3.15
N PHE A 56 4.17 -2.35 2.47
CA PHE A 56 3.57 -1.65 1.33
C PHE A 56 2.84 -0.38 1.75
N ASN A 57 2.20 -0.38 2.93
CA ASN A 57 1.58 0.82 3.48
C ASN A 57 2.60 1.91 3.80
N LEU A 58 3.77 1.53 4.35
CA LEU A 58 4.89 2.44 4.59
C LEU A 58 5.46 3.00 3.28
N LEU A 59 5.60 2.17 2.24
CA LEU A 59 6.02 2.62 0.92
C LEU A 59 5.04 3.65 0.33
N LEU A 60 3.73 3.39 0.41
CA LEU A 60 2.70 4.31 -0.04
C LEU A 60 2.73 5.64 0.74
N ILE A 61 2.92 5.60 2.07
CA ILE A 61 3.11 6.82 2.87
C ILE A 61 4.34 7.59 2.40
N ALA A 62 5.47 6.91 2.20
CA ALA A 62 6.71 7.53 1.77
C ALA A 62 6.61 8.15 0.37
N ALA A 63 5.88 7.52 -0.54
CA ALA A 63 5.59 8.06 -1.87
C ALA A 63 4.69 9.31 -1.77
N ALA A 64 3.63 9.25 -0.97
CA ALA A 64 2.68 10.34 -0.81
C ALA A 64 3.31 11.57 -0.14
N MET A 65 4.28 11.37 0.76
CA MET A 65 5.09 12.45 1.34
C MET A 65 5.95 13.19 0.31
N LYS A 66 6.48 12.48 -0.69
CA LYS A 66 7.34 13.04 -1.74
C LYS A 66 6.57 13.63 -2.92
N SER A 67 5.31 13.24 -3.10
CA SER A 67 4.45 13.69 -4.18
C SER A 67 4.07 15.17 -4.08
N THR A 68 4.01 15.86 -5.24
CA THR A 68 3.52 17.25 -5.33
C THR A 68 2.02 17.34 -5.59
N CYS A 69 1.41 16.25 -6.08
CA CYS A 69 -0.03 16.14 -6.28
C CYS A 69 -0.86 16.37 -4.99
N LYS A 70 -1.85 17.27 -5.07
CA LYS A 70 -2.77 17.58 -3.94
C LYS A 70 -3.59 16.37 -3.48
N HIS A 71 -3.95 15.47 -4.40
CA HIS A 71 -4.69 14.26 -4.05
C HIS A 71 -3.85 13.35 -3.14
N HIS A 72 -2.58 13.12 -3.49
CA HIS A 72 -1.67 12.32 -2.68
C HIS A 72 -1.44 12.90 -1.28
N GLN A 73 -1.45 14.24 -1.14
CA GLN A 73 -1.40 14.87 0.18
C GLN A 73 -2.65 14.58 1.03
N SER A 74 -3.81 14.41 0.41
CA SER A 74 -5.03 13.95 1.10
C SER A 74 -4.92 12.49 1.53
N VAL A 75 -4.43 11.63 0.62
CA VAL A 75 -4.14 10.23 0.90
C VAL A 75 -3.16 10.09 2.07
N LEU A 76 -2.07 10.86 2.07
CA LEU A 76 -1.10 10.87 3.16
C LEU A 76 -1.75 11.15 4.52
N ARG A 77 -2.57 12.20 4.62
CA ARG A 77 -3.27 12.54 5.87
C ARG A 77 -4.17 11.41 6.35
N GLN A 78 -4.90 10.77 5.44
CA GLN A 78 -5.73 9.61 5.74
C GLN A 78 -4.87 8.46 6.30
N LEU A 79 -3.80 8.08 5.60
CA LEU A 79 -2.93 6.96 5.99
C LEU A 79 -2.25 7.19 7.34
N LEU A 80 -1.81 8.42 7.61
CA LEU A 80 -1.22 8.78 8.91
C LEU A 80 -2.25 8.71 10.03
N SER A 81 -3.49 9.17 9.79
CA SER A 81 -4.59 9.06 10.76
C SER A 81 -4.94 7.60 11.06
N GLU A 82 -4.97 6.73 10.05
CA GLU A 82 -5.17 5.30 10.25
C GLU A 82 -4.04 4.71 11.11
N ARG A 83 -2.76 5.02 10.79
CA ARG A 83 -1.60 4.50 11.51
C ARG A 83 -1.52 4.96 12.97
N THR A 84 -1.86 6.21 13.26
CA THR A 84 -1.88 6.72 14.64
C THR A 84 -2.98 6.07 15.47
N ARG A 85 -4.16 5.80 14.88
CA ARG A 85 -5.25 5.07 15.55
C ARG A 85 -4.87 3.64 15.91
N PHE A 86 -4.15 2.93 15.03
CA PHE A 86 -3.64 1.60 15.36
C PHE A 86 -2.61 1.66 16.50
N LYS A 87 -1.71 2.66 16.50
CA LYS A 87 -0.74 2.83 17.58
C LYS A 87 -1.39 3.20 18.91
N SER A 88 -2.45 4.01 18.91
CA SER A 88 -3.18 4.40 20.13
C SER A 88 -3.99 3.25 20.73
N ILE A 89 -4.55 2.35 19.90
CA ILE A 89 -5.27 1.16 20.39
C ILE A 89 -4.30 0.15 21.02
N SER A 90 -3.07 0.04 20.50
CA SER A 90 -2.02 -0.76 21.14
C SER A 90 -1.43 -0.14 22.42
N GLN A 91 -1.81 1.10 22.76
CA GLN A 91 -1.35 1.80 23.98
C GLN A 91 -2.50 2.13 24.94
N VAL A 92 -3.61 1.37 24.92
CA VAL A 92 -4.60 1.47 25.98
C VAL A 92 -3.97 0.93 27.28
N PRO A 93 -4.06 1.65 28.41
CA PRO A 93 -3.26 1.38 29.62
C PRO A 93 -3.85 0.21 30.42
N ASP A 94 -3.00 -0.42 31.23
CA ASP A 94 -3.46 -1.12 32.45
C ASP A 94 -4.18 -0.14 33.40
#